data_AF-A0A920CYC9-F1
#
_entry.id   AF-A0A920CYC9-F1
#
_cell.length_a   1.000
_cell.length_b   1.000
_cell.length_c   1.000
_cell.angle_alpha   90.00
_cell.angle_beta   90.00
_cell.angle_gamma   90.00
#
_symmetry.space_group_name_H-M   'P 1'
#
loop_
_entity.id
_entity.type
_entity.pdbx_description
1 polymer ?
#
loop_
_entity_poly.entity_id
_entity_poly.type
_entity_poly.pdbx_seq_one_letter_code
_entity_poly.pdbx_strand_id
1 'polypeptide(L)'
;MKLFNKGGFRKRLAVCALSFALLFSSGAMLVQAEGGGSSYNYSFWGNTVVAPAAYDATALLTGDDLGVGSLKEPNDLHVTADQHIYVLDSGNNRILVLDSNYALLDVIDQFDNAGQQDGFSNPQGIFVTEDKQLYVADTGNKRVVQLDQQLQLVKIVDSPQSELLQANFDFQPVRVVVDKASRIYVMSTGVFDGFMEFSANGDFTTFIGANRVYVDPIEYLWKTLSTKEQRSQMVQFTPTEFTNLDINDEGFIYATNGDQWGDNIKKLNAQGTDILRREGYFEPEGDIRYRPVDGPSRLIDIDVADSEIYSVLDAKRGRIFTYNGDSHLMYVFGGLGNQLGKFTAPTAIERVGDNMLVLDKALGEITVFETTAYGRTLNEAVRSYYRGDEEAAFQRYMETINMNANLEFAYSGIGKALLRQGNYGEAIKYFKESYDNKGYSKAFLLHRKAILRSYFPTIMTSVVVLLLILIVWRKVRKWKGGKKIVTIE
;
A
#
# COMPACT_ATOMS: atom_id res chain seq x y z
N MET A 1 41.33 53.33 -57.65
CA MET A 1 40.13 53.54 -58.51
C MET A 1 39.13 52.44 -58.17
N LYS A 2 37.88 52.83 -57.89
CA LYS A 2 36.67 52.02 -57.64
C LYS A 2 36.51 51.27 -56.30
N LEU A 3 35.70 51.94 -55.47
CA LEU A 3 34.86 51.42 -54.39
C LEU A 3 34.01 50.21 -54.82
N PHE A 4 33.94 49.18 -53.96
CA PHE A 4 32.76 48.30 -53.86
C PHE A 4 32.41 48.05 -52.38
N ASN A 5 31.51 48.92 -51.91
CA ASN A 5 30.37 48.67 -51.03
C ASN A 5 30.49 47.59 -49.93
N LYS A 6 31.06 47.94 -48.77
CA LYS A 6 30.97 47.19 -47.49
C LYS A 6 29.66 47.47 -46.72
N GLY A 7 28.53 47.65 -47.41
CA GLY A 7 27.24 48.01 -46.79
C GLY A 7 26.34 46.82 -46.40
N GLY A 8 26.54 45.63 -46.99
CA GLY A 8 25.59 44.51 -46.86
C GLY A 8 25.85 43.54 -45.71
N PHE A 9 27.12 43.36 -45.31
CA PHE A 9 27.48 42.29 -44.37
C PHE A 9 27.28 42.68 -42.89
N ARG A 10 27.44 43.97 -42.55
CA ARG A 10 27.24 44.46 -41.17
C ARG A 10 25.76 44.58 -40.78
N LYS A 11 24.85 44.79 -41.73
CA LYS A 11 23.40 44.81 -41.44
C LYS A 11 22.81 43.41 -41.21
N ARG A 12 23.38 42.36 -41.81
CA ARG A 12 22.92 40.98 -41.58
C ARG A 12 23.43 40.37 -40.28
N LEU A 13 24.64 40.74 -39.81
CA LEU A 13 25.11 40.34 -38.48
C LEU A 13 24.41 41.10 -37.34
N ALA A 14 24.07 42.38 -37.54
CA ALA A 14 23.34 43.15 -36.52
C ALA A 14 21.91 42.66 -36.32
N VAL A 15 21.23 42.20 -37.38
CA VAL A 15 19.87 41.64 -37.27
C VAL A 15 19.90 40.26 -36.62
N CYS A 16 20.89 39.39 -36.91
CA CYS A 16 21.00 38.11 -36.18
C CYS A 16 21.41 38.28 -34.70
N ALA A 17 22.21 39.30 -34.37
CA ALA A 17 22.58 39.58 -32.98
C ALA A 17 21.44 40.22 -32.17
N LEU A 18 20.58 41.05 -32.79
CA LEU A 18 19.37 41.55 -32.12
C LEU A 18 18.27 40.49 -31.98
N SER A 19 18.15 39.55 -32.92
CA SER A 19 17.22 38.42 -32.78
C SER A 19 17.66 37.43 -31.70
N PHE A 20 18.97 37.31 -31.44
CA PHE A 20 19.50 36.47 -30.37
C PHE A 20 19.43 37.15 -28.99
N ALA A 21 19.47 38.48 -28.93
CA ALA A 21 19.35 39.25 -27.69
C ALA A 21 17.89 39.46 -27.22
N LEU A 22 16.91 39.39 -28.13
CA LEU A 22 15.47 39.45 -27.82
C LEU A 22 14.84 38.09 -27.47
N LEU A 23 15.59 36.99 -27.58
CA LEU A 23 15.20 35.66 -27.10
C LEU A 23 15.68 35.35 -25.67
N PHE A 24 16.39 36.29 -25.02
CA PHE A 24 16.92 36.12 -23.65
C PHE A 24 16.33 37.09 -22.62
N SER A 25 15.27 37.82 -22.96
CA SER A 25 14.58 38.74 -22.04
C SER A 25 13.15 38.33 -21.69
N SER A 26 12.83 37.03 -21.71
CA SER A 26 11.82 36.53 -20.77
C SER A 26 12.52 36.43 -19.43
N GLY A 27 12.36 37.46 -18.60
CA GLY A 27 12.78 37.39 -17.21
C GLY A 27 12.27 36.08 -16.64
N ALA A 28 13.20 35.27 -16.14
CA ALA A 28 12.83 34.17 -15.28
C ALA A 28 12.04 34.82 -14.14
N MET A 29 10.72 34.68 -14.17
CA MET A 29 9.99 34.67 -12.93
C MET A 29 10.62 33.51 -12.17
N LEU A 30 11.46 33.84 -11.20
CA LEU A 30 11.64 32.97 -10.07
C LEU A 30 10.24 32.88 -9.45
N VAL A 31 9.46 31.92 -9.96
CA VAL A 31 8.38 31.33 -9.18
C VAL A 31 9.12 30.67 -8.04
N GLN A 32 9.26 31.42 -6.96
CA GLN A 32 9.59 30.86 -5.68
C GLN A 32 8.42 29.93 -5.37
N ALA A 33 8.63 28.63 -5.60
CA ALA A 33 7.70 27.61 -5.18
C ALA A 33 7.57 27.74 -3.66
N GLU A 34 6.42 28.26 -3.25
CA GLU A 34 5.99 28.31 -1.87
C GLU A 34 5.71 26.86 -1.44
N GLY A 35 6.50 26.36 -0.49
CA GLY A 35 6.20 25.22 0.38
C GLY A 35 5.87 23.86 -0.26
N GLY A 36 6.81 22.90 -0.18
CA GLY A 36 6.51 21.47 -0.35
C GLY A 36 7.53 20.75 -1.23
N GLY A 37 8.28 19.82 -0.64
CA GLY A 37 9.15 18.93 -1.43
C GLY A 37 8.33 18.18 -2.50
N SER A 38 8.83 18.13 -3.73
CA SER A 38 8.13 17.52 -4.86
C SER A 38 7.75 16.05 -4.59
N SER A 39 6.45 15.74 -4.61
CA SER A 39 5.93 14.37 -4.64
C SER A 39 6.37 13.65 -5.93
N TYR A 40 6.51 12.33 -5.87
CA TYR A 40 6.98 11.52 -6.98
C TYR A 40 6.31 10.15 -7.04
N ASN A 41 6.49 9.48 -8.17
CA ASN A 41 6.18 8.07 -8.39
C ASN A 41 7.29 7.45 -9.25
N TYR A 42 7.12 6.20 -9.69
CA TYR A 42 8.04 5.50 -10.57
C TYR A 42 7.33 5.09 -11.86
N SER A 43 8.00 5.29 -13.00
CA SER A 43 7.57 4.69 -14.26
C SER A 43 7.82 3.18 -14.26
N PHE A 44 7.27 2.47 -15.24
CA PHE A 44 7.51 1.05 -15.50
C PHE A 44 9.00 0.68 -15.55
N TRP A 45 9.85 1.60 -16.01
CA TRP A 45 11.30 1.42 -16.09
C TRP A 45 12.03 1.75 -14.78
N GLY A 46 11.27 2.08 -13.75
CA GLY A 46 11.76 2.44 -12.42
C GLY A 46 12.35 3.84 -12.36
N ASN A 47 12.11 4.71 -13.34
CA ASN A 47 12.59 6.09 -13.28
C ASN A 47 11.67 6.92 -12.38
N THR A 48 12.25 7.77 -11.53
CA THR A 48 11.49 8.71 -10.72
C THR A 48 10.78 9.72 -11.64
N VAL A 49 9.47 9.80 -11.51
CA VAL A 49 8.61 10.74 -12.25
C VAL A 49 7.93 11.67 -11.26
N VAL A 50 7.73 12.92 -11.65
CA VAL A 50 7.04 13.91 -10.80
C VAL A 50 5.57 13.53 -10.71
N ALA A 51 5.01 13.64 -9.51
CA ALA A 51 3.60 13.44 -9.22
C ALA A 51 3.05 14.62 -8.41
N PRO A 52 1.75 14.95 -8.53
CA PRO A 52 1.10 15.85 -7.59
C PRO A 52 1.18 15.31 -6.15
N ALA A 53 1.11 16.20 -5.16
CA ALA A 53 0.99 15.79 -3.78
C ALA A 53 -0.41 15.19 -3.54
N ALA A 54 -0.46 13.98 -2.97
CA ALA A 54 -1.72 13.36 -2.56
C ALA A 54 -2.21 13.86 -1.19
N TYR A 55 -1.29 14.38 -0.40
CA TYR A 55 -1.52 14.94 0.93
C TYR A 55 -0.75 16.23 1.11
N ASP A 56 -1.36 17.17 1.82
CA ASP A 56 -0.71 18.39 2.31
C ASP A 56 -0.72 18.37 3.84
N ALA A 57 0.41 18.72 4.46
CA ALA A 57 0.46 18.87 5.91
C ALA A 57 -0.21 20.18 6.33
N THR A 58 -1.27 20.09 7.14
CA THR A 58 -2.12 21.25 7.46
C THR A 58 -2.05 21.67 8.93
N ALA A 59 -1.75 20.74 9.83
CA ALA A 59 -1.66 21.04 11.25
C ALA A 59 -0.58 20.21 11.97
N LEU A 60 -0.19 20.73 13.13
CA LEU A 60 0.64 20.07 14.11
C LEU A 60 -0.10 20.09 15.44
N LEU A 61 -0.23 18.94 16.08
CA LEU A 61 -0.89 18.81 17.37
C LEU A 61 0.16 18.43 18.41
N THR A 62 0.39 19.34 19.35
CA THR A 62 1.26 19.08 20.50
C THR A 62 0.43 18.77 21.74
N GLY A 63 1.04 18.16 22.74
CA GLY A 63 0.37 17.96 24.03
C GLY A 63 -0.02 19.27 24.73
N ASP A 64 0.67 20.38 24.43
CA ASP A 64 0.31 21.71 24.95
C ASP A 64 -0.94 22.26 24.26
N ASP A 65 -1.09 22.05 22.94
CA ASP A 65 -2.31 22.42 22.19
C ASP A 65 -3.55 21.66 22.71
N LEU A 66 -3.34 20.40 23.13
CA LEU A 66 -4.37 19.55 23.71
C LEU A 66 -4.63 19.82 25.20
N GLY A 67 -3.83 20.68 25.85
CA GLY A 67 -3.97 21.01 27.28
C GLY A 67 -3.53 19.90 28.24
N VAL A 68 -2.73 18.93 27.78
CA VAL A 68 -2.27 17.77 28.55
C VAL A 68 -0.78 17.83 28.93
N GLY A 69 -0.10 18.91 28.58
CA GLY A 69 1.35 19.06 28.68
C GLY A 69 2.09 18.24 27.61
N SER A 70 3.37 18.49 27.42
CA SER A 70 4.16 17.87 26.35
C SER A 70 4.07 16.34 26.34
N LEU A 71 3.87 15.76 25.15
CA LEU A 71 3.93 14.31 24.95
C LEU A 71 5.37 13.85 25.15
N LYS A 72 5.55 12.64 25.68
CA LYS A 72 6.86 12.08 26.00
C LYS A 72 7.00 10.70 25.40
N GLU A 73 7.85 10.60 24.39
CA GLU A 73 8.11 9.35 23.68
C GLU A 73 6.82 8.59 23.29
N PRO A 74 5.82 9.24 22.68
CA PRO A 74 4.62 8.53 22.27
C PRO A 74 5.00 7.47 21.23
N ASN A 75 4.49 6.23 21.36
CA ASN A 75 4.95 5.10 20.52
C ASN A 75 3.92 4.61 19.51
N ASP A 76 2.63 4.89 19.73
CA ASP A 76 1.57 4.33 18.93
C ASP A 76 0.33 5.23 18.85
N LEU A 77 -0.45 5.07 17.79
CA LEU A 77 -1.80 5.63 17.72
C LEU A 77 -2.75 4.64 17.07
N HIS A 78 -4.04 4.79 17.33
CA HIS A 78 -5.06 3.96 16.70
C HIS A 78 -6.34 4.76 16.44
N VAL A 79 -6.94 4.59 15.26
CA VAL A 79 -8.18 5.28 14.90
C VAL A 79 -9.32 4.28 14.75
N THR A 80 -10.38 4.51 15.52
CA THR A 80 -11.59 3.70 15.47
C THR A 80 -12.47 4.05 14.27
N ALA A 81 -13.38 3.14 13.90
CA ALA A 81 -14.33 3.35 12.79
C ALA A 81 -15.26 4.57 12.98
N ASP A 82 -15.53 4.99 14.23
CA ASP A 82 -16.27 6.23 14.53
C ASP A 82 -15.36 7.47 14.64
N GLN A 83 -14.10 7.34 14.20
CA GLN A 83 -13.08 8.38 14.09
C GLN A 83 -12.62 8.97 15.43
N HIS A 84 -12.72 8.20 16.53
CA HIS A 84 -11.95 8.51 17.74
C HIS A 84 -10.50 8.10 17.57
N ILE A 85 -9.60 8.98 18.00
CA ILE A 85 -8.16 8.83 17.86
C ILE A 85 -7.59 8.53 19.24
N TYR A 86 -6.95 7.38 19.40
CA TYR A 86 -6.26 7.00 20.61
C TYR A 86 -4.77 7.23 20.41
N VAL A 87 -4.13 7.99 21.30
CA VAL A 87 -2.70 8.32 21.22
C VAL A 87 -2.01 7.76 22.44
N LEU A 88 -1.03 6.88 22.24
CA LEU A 88 -0.26 6.26 23.31
C LEU A 88 0.94 7.14 23.68
N ASP A 89 0.78 7.93 24.74
CA ASP A 89 1.82 8.79 25.32
C ASP A 89 2.65 7.99 26.33
N SER A 90 3.42 7.03 25.81
CA SER A 90 4.07 5.96 26.57
C SER A 90 4.97 6.45 27.71
N GLY A 91 5.75 7.52 27.48
CA GLY A 91 6.68 8.04 28.48
C GLY A 91 5.99 8.75 29.65
N ASN A 92 4.71 9.08 29.49
CA ASN A 92 3.81 9.57 30.53
C ASN A 92 2.83 8.48 31.03
N ASN A 93 2.95 7.23 30.54
CA ASN A 93 2.11 6.07 30.91
C ASN A 93 0.60 6.33 30.76
N ARG A 94 0.18 7.03 29.72
CA ARG A 94 -1.22 7.39 29.50
C ARG A 94 -1.64 7.25 28.03
N ILE A 95 -2.94 7.18 27.82
CA ILE A 95 -3.58 7.16 26.50
C ILE A 95 -4.49 8.39 26.41
N LEU A 96 -4.35 9.17 25.36
CA LEU A 96 -5.24 10.30 25.07
C LEU A 96 -6.30 9.84 24.09
N VAL A 97 -7.56 10.21 24.33
CA VAL A 97 -8.67 9.95 23.42
C VAL A 97 -9.12 11.28 22.83
N LEU A 98 -9.05 11.41 21.51
CA LEU A 98 -9.46 12.60 20.76
C LEU A 98 -10.67 12.30 19.88
N ASP A 99 -11.46 13.32 19.56
CA ASP A 99 -12.49 13.24 18.52
C ASP A 99 -11.90 13.42 17.11
N SER A 100 -12.75 13.34 16.09
CA SER A 100 -12.37 13.52 14.69
C SER A 100 -11.94 14.94 14.32
N ASN A 101 -12.16 15.93 15.20
CA ASN A 101 -11.67 17.31 15.07
C ASN A 101 -10.43 17.55 15.95
N TYR A 102 -9.82 16.48 16.46
CA TYR A 102 -8.62 16.51 17.31
C TYR A 102 -8.83 17.13 18.69
N ALA A 103 -10.08 17.29 19.14
CA ALA A 103 -10.37 17.76 20.49
C ALA A 103 -10.22 16.63 21.50
N LEU A 104 -9.59 16.93 22.65
CA LEU A 104 -9.45 15.97 23.74
C LEU A 104 -10.81 15.61 24.35
N LEU A 105 -11.09 14.31 24.41
CA LEU A 105 -12.28 13.75 25.03
C LEU A 105 -11.98 13.13 26.40
N ASP A 106 -10.88 12.38 26.50
CA ASP A 106 -10.52 11.65 27.71
C ASP A 106 -9.01 11.39 27.83
N VAL A 107 -8.57 11.07 29.05
CA VAL A 107 -7.20 10.67 29.37
C VAL A 107 -7.25 9.43 30.25
N ILE A 108 -6.66 8.34 29.77
CA ILE A 108 -6.63 7.03 30.44
C ILE A 108 -5.21 6.78 30.93
N ASP A 109 -4.98 6.91 32.24
CA ASP A 109 -3.69 6.66 32.89
C ASP A 109 -3.74 5.53 33.93
N GLN A 110 -4.95 5.14 34.34
CA GLN A 110 -5.22 4.11 35.33
C GLN A 110 -6.57 3.42 35.08
N PHE A 111 -6.76 2.25 35.69
CA PHE A 111 -8.00 1.49 35.68
C PHE A 111 -8.19 0.76 37.01
N ASP A 112 -9.43 0.35 37.30
CA ASP A 112 -9.71 -0.47 38.48
C ASP A 112 -9.37 -1.94 38.21
N ASN A 113 -8.48 -2.50 39.03
CA ASN A 113 -8.12 -3.90 39.04
C ASN A 113 -8.57 -4.53 40.37
N ALA A 114 -9.81 -5.03 40.38
CA ALA A 114 -10.42 -5.66 41.55
C ALA A 114 -10.44 -4.75 42.80
N GLY A 115 -10.78 -3.47 42.63
CA GLY A 115 -10.84 -2.48 43.71
C GLY A 115 -9.50 -1.79 44.03
N GLN A 116 -8.44 -2.09 43.29
CA GLN A 116 -7.15 -1.39 43.39
C GLN A 116 -6.90 -0.59 42.12
N GLN A 117 -6.44 0.65 42.26
CA GLN A 117 -5.99 1.44 41.11
C GLN A 117 -4.70 0.84 40.55
N ASP A 118 -4.74 0.49 39.29
CA ASP A 118 -3.63 -0.07 38.52
C ASP A 118 -3.35 0.85 37.32
N GLY A 119 -2.12 0.88 36.83
CA GLY A 119 -1.68 1.80 35.80
C GLY A 119 -0.74 1.15 34.81
N PHE A 120 -0.41 1.89 33.75
CA PHE A 120 0.50 1.43 32.72
C PHE A 120 1.97 1.71 33.09
N SER A 121 2.88 0.96 32.48
CA SER A 121 4.32 1.14 32.62
C SER A 121 4.98 1.00 31.25
N ASN A 122 5.38 2.12 30.66
CA ASN A 122 5.98 2.21 29.33
C ASN A 122 5.24 1.36 28.27
N PRO A 123 3.92 1.51 28.11
CA PRO A 123 3.16 0.75 27.12
C PRO A 123 3.66 1.08 25.70
N GLN A 124 3.72 0.10 24.80
CA GLN A 124 4.32 0.27 23.46
C GLN A 124 3.34 0.12 22.30
N GLY A 125 2.15 -0.43 22.53
CA GLY A 125 1.15 -0.60 21.49
C GLY A 125 -0.28 -0.56 22.02
N ILE A 126 -1.21 -0.10 21.18
CA ILE A 126 -2.63 -0.04 21.48
C ILE A 126 -3.47 -0.52 20.30
N PHE A 127 -4.64 -1.06 20.60
CA PHE A 127 -5.62 -1.43 19.59
C PHE A 127 -7.03 -1.30 20.16
N VAL A 128 -7.96 -0.77 19.38
CA VAL A 128 -9.36 -0.63 19.78
C VAL A 128 -10.24 -1.37 18.79
N THR A 129 -10.97 -2.34 19.30
CA THR A 129 -11.88 -3.17 18.49
C THR A 129 -13.13 -2.39 18.04
N GLU A 130 -13.85 -2.92 17.05
CA GLU A 130 -15.13 -2.35 16.58
C GLU A 130 -16.17 -2.22 17.71
N ASP A 131 -16.14 -3.10 18.72
CA ASP A 131 -16.98 -3.06 19.92
C ASP A 131 -16.38 -2.21 21.07
N LYS A 132 -15.40 -1.37 20.75
CA LYS A 132 -14.78 -0.37 21.63
C LYS A 132 -14.09 -0.98 22.85
N GLN A 133 -13.57 -2.20 22.72
CA GLN A 133 -12.65 -2.78 23.70
C GLN A 133 -11.23 -2.30 23.39
N LEU A 134 -10.58 -1.71 24.38
CA LEU A 134 -9.21 -1.20 24.30
C LEU A 134 -8.24 -2.29 24.78
N TYR A 135 -7.27 -2.62 23.94
CA TYR A 135 -6.15 -3.49 24.25
C TYR A 135 -4.88 -2.66 24.34
N VAL A 136 -4.10 -2.86 25.41
CA VAL A 136 -2.86 -2.13 25.66
C VAL A 136 -1.74 -3.13 25.88
N ALA A 137 -0.71 -3.08 25.03
CA ALA A 137 0.55 -3.77 25.24
C ALA A 137 1.38 -3.01 26.30
N ASP A 138 1.16 -3.38 27.57
CA ASP A 138 1.75 -2.76 28.75
C ASP A 138 3.14 -3.36 29.03
N THR A 139 4.09 -3.03 28.16
CA THR A 139 5.41 -3.69 28.03
C THR A 139 6.21 -3.71 29.33
N GLY A 140 6.25 -2.59 30.07
CA GLY A 140 7.00 -2.49 31.32
C GLY A 140 6.41 -3.34 32.45
N ASN A 141 5.11 -3.59 32.41
CA ASN A 141 4.42 -4.53 33.32
C ASN A 141 4.29 -5.94 32.74
N LYS A 142 4.82 -6.21 31.54
CA LYS A 142 4.90 -7.54 30.93
C LYS A 142 3.55 -8.22 30.73
N ARG A 143 2.56 -7.44 30.30
CA ARG A 143 1.18 -7.90 30.14
C ARG A 143 0.47 -7.20 28.99
N VAL A 144 -0.63 -7.78 28.53
CA VAL A 144 -1.62 -7.08 27.71
C VAL A 144 -2.87 -6.84 28.55
N VAL A 145 -3.31 -5.58 28.64
CA VAL A 145 -4.52 -5.19 29.37
C VAL A 145 -5.68 -5.05 28.37
N GLN A 146 -6.83 -5.63 28.68
CA GLN A 146 -8.08 -5.41 27.95
C GLN A 146 -9.07 -4.64 28.83
N LEU A 147 -9.51 -3.48 28.36
CA LEU A 147 -10.55 -2.67 28.97
C LEU A 147 -11.78 -2.63 28.06
N ASP A 148 -12.98 -2.58 28.65
CA ASP A 148 -14.21 -2.37 27.89
C ASP A 148 -14.42 -0.89 27.53
N GLN A 149 -15.52 -0.60 26.83
CA GLN A 149 -15.89 0.77 26.44
C GLN A 149 -16.06 1.71 27.65
N GLN A 150 -16.37 1.18 28.82
CA GLN A 150 -16.49 1.94 30.08
C GLN A 150 -15.16 1.97 30.85
N LEU A 151 -14.06 1.56 30.21
CA LEU A 151 -12.72 1.47 30.78
C LEU A 151 -12.62 0.53 32.00
N GLN A 152 -13.55 -0.42 32.11
CA GLN A 152 -13.50 -1.43 33.15
C GLN A 152 -12.61 -2.58 32.68
N LEU A 153 -11.80 -3.10 33.62
CA LEU A 153 -10.92 -4.23 33.32
C LEU A 153 -11.72 -5.48 32.97
N VAL A 154 -11.51 -5.97 31.75
CA VAL A 154 -12.09 -7.24 31.28
C VAL A 154 -11.13 -8.40 31.58
N LYS A 155 -9.85 -8.24 31.24
CA LYS A 155 -8.80 -9.24 31.52
C LYS A 155 -7.39 -8.68 31.37
N ILE A 156 -6.45 -9.46 31.89
CA ILE A 156 -5.01 -9.29 31.70
C ILE A 156 -4.49 -10.58 31.06
N VAL A 157 -3.73 -10.44 29.97
CA VAL A 157 -2.97 -11.54 29.36
C VAL A 157 -1.52 -11.42 29.84
N ASP A 158 -1.12 -12.35 30.70
CA ASP A 158 0.22 -12.43 31.27
C ASP A 158 1.14 -13.33 30.45
N SER A 159 2.42 -13.40 30.86
CA SER A 159 3.42 -14.27 30.23
C SER A 159 2.95 -15.73 30.14
N PRO A 160 2.79 -16.27 28.92
CA PRO A 160 2.28 -17.62 28.74
C PRO A 160 3.28 -18.68 29.22
N GLN A 161 2.74 -19.78 29.74
CA GLN A 161 3.51 -20.97 30.11
C GLN A 161 3.29 -22.03 29.02
N SER A 162 4.30 -22.26 28.18
CA SER A 162 4.20 -23.23 27.08
C SER A 162 5.54 -23.88 26.79
N GLU A 163 5.51 -25.15 26.39
CA GLU A 163 6.68 -25.89 25.92
C GLU A 163 7.25 -25.33 24.59
N LEU A 164 6.45 -24.54 23.87
CA LEU A 164 6.91 -23.82 22.66
C LEU A 164 7.81 -22.63 23.01
N LEU A 165 7.86 -22.22 24.27
CA LEU A 165 8.64 -21.08 24.74
C LEU A 165 9.92 -21.54 25.41
N GLN A 166 10.95 -20.71 25.35
CA GLN A 166 12.18 -20.95 26.08
C GLN A 166 11.90 -20.85 27.60
N ALA A 167 12.63 -21.63 28.41
CA ALA A 167 12.41 -21.70 29.86
C ALA A 167 12.51 -20.34 30.59
N ASN A 168 13.24 -19.37 30.02
CA ASN A 168 13.40 -18.02 30.55
C ASN A 168 12.79 -16.97 29.61
N PHE A 169 11.72 -17.31 28.89
CA PHE A 169 11.05 -16.36 28.02
C PHE A 169 10.57 -15.15 28.82
N ASP A 170 10.96 -13.97 28.38
CA ASP A 170 10.54 -12.71 28.99
C ASP A 170 9.48 -12.07 28.11
N PHE A 171 8.22 -12.10 28.55
CA PHE A 171 7.11 -11.56 27.79
C PHE A 171 7.16 -10.02 27.82
N GLN A 172 7.49 -9.42 26.68
CA GLN A 172 7.59 -7.98 26.50
C GLN A 172 6.72 -7.59 25.30
N PRO A 173 5.39 -7.53 25.48
CA PRO A 173 4.47 -7.23 24.39
C PRO A 173 4.72 -5.81 23.88
N VAL A 174 4.89 -5.64 22.57
CA VAL A 174 5.15 -4.35 21.92
C VAL A 174 4.02 -3.89 21.00
N ARG A 175 3.29 -4.83 20.39
CA ARG A 175 2.13 -4.55 19.54
C ARG A 175 1.05 -5.57 19.81
N VAL A 176 -0.20 -5.16 19.69
CA VAL A 176 -1.38 -6.01 19.84
C VAL A 176 -2.38 -5.66 18.76
N VAL A 177 -2.99 -6.66 18.12
CA VAL A 177 -4.23 -6.48 17.34
C VAL A 177 -5.19 -7.62 17.66
N VAL A 178 -6.47 -7.38 17.41
CA VAL A 178 -7.53 -8.34 17.72
C VAL A 178 -8.45 -8.50 16.52
N ASP A 179 -8.76 -9.74 16.17
CA ASP A 179 -9.69 -10.01 15.08
C ASP A 179 -11.16 -10.06 15.54
N LYS A 180 -12.09 -10.19 14.59
CA LYS A 180 -13.53 -10.29 14.85
C LYS A 180 -13.95 -11.55 15.62
N ALA A 181 -13.08 -12.56 15.71
CA ALA A 181 -13.29 -13.74 16.53
C ALA A 181 -12.67 -13.58 17.95
N SER A 182 -12.25 -12.36 18.30
CA SER A 182 -11.57 -12.01 19.55
C SER A 182 -10.27 -12.78 19.77
N ARG A 183 -9.62 -13.27 18.71
CA ARG A 183 -8.25 -13.80 18.80
C ARG A 183 -7.29 -12.63 18.92
N ILE A 184 -6.36 -12.73 19.85
CA ILE A 184 -5.43 -11.66 20.19
C ILE A 184 -4.08 -12.02 19.61
N TYR A 185 -3.54 -11.14 18.78
CA TYR A 185 -2.23 -11.28 18.16
C TYR A 185 -1.27 -10.31 18.79
N VAL A 186 -0.17 -10.82 19.37
CA VAL A 186 0.79 -10.02 20.12
C VAL A 186 2.17 -10.19 19.52
N MET A 187 2.81 -9.08 19.16
CA MET A 187 4.25 -9.05 18.96
C MET A 187 4.92 -8.84 20.32
N SER A 188 5.94 -9.66 20.62
CA SER A 188 6.77 -9.50 21.81
C SER A 188 8.23 -9.42 21.41
N THR A 189 9.01 -8.59 22.10
CA THR A 189 10.47 -8.54 21.89
C THR A 189 11.09 -9.92 22.11
N GLY A 190 12.02 -10.32 21.24
CA GLY A 190 12.71 -11.61 21.32
C GLY A 190 11.90 -12.80 20.77
N VAL A 191 10.74 -12.55 20.16
CA VAL A 191 9.98 -13.55 19.40
C VAL A 191 10.32 -13.44 17.91
N PHE A 192 11.00 -14.45 17.38
CA PHE A 192 11.42 -14.51 15.97
C PHE A 192 10.51 -15.37 15.09
N ASP A 193 9.61 -16.16 15.69
CA ASP A 193 8.70 -17.09 15.00
C ASP A 193 7.39 -16.41 14.53
N GLY A 194 7.37 -15.08 14.44
CA GLY A 194 6.21 -14.28 14.05
C GLY A 194 5.50 -13.65 15.25
N PHE A 195 4.16 -13.68 15.28
CA PHE A 195 3.36 -13.12 16.38
C PHE A 195 2.75 -14.24 17.22
N MET A 196 2.60 -13.96 18.51
CA MET A 196 1.93 -14.85 19.46
C MET A 196 0.41 -14.74 19.29
N GLU A 197 -0.26 -15.86 18.97
CA GLU A 197 -1.72 -15.96 18.96
C GLU A 197 -2.22 -16.42 20.33
N PHE A 198 -3.16 -15.65 20.89
CA PHE A 198 -3.91 -16.00 22.08
C PHE A 198 -5.38 -16.17 21.75
N SER A 199 -6.03 -17.09 22.45
CA SER A 199 -7.47 -17.30 22.40
C SER A 199 -8.21 -16.06 22.92
N ALA A 200 -9.52 -15.98 22.66
CA ALA A 200 -10.37 -14.96 23.24
C ALA A 200 -10.35 -14.93 24.77
N ASN A 201 -9.92 -16.01 25.43
CA ASN A 201 -9.78 -16.07 26.89
C ASN A 201 -8.42 -15.54 27.38
N GLY A 202 -7.44 -15.33 26.50
CA GLY A 202 -6.08 -14.96 26.85
C GLY A 202 -5.11 -16.14 26.96
N ASP A 203 -5.50 -17.33 26.49
CA ASP A 203 -4.63 -18.51 26.51
C ASP A 203 -3.74 -18.54 25.26
N PHE A 204 -2.42 -18.66 25.44
CA PHE A 204 -1.50 -18.80 24.31
C PHE A 204 -1.76 -20.08 23.54
N THR A 205 -1.87 -19.95 22.21
CA THR A 205 -2.22 -21.04 21.31
C THR A 205 -1.00 -21.45 20.47
N THR A 206 -0.46 -20.53 19.68
CA THR A 206 0.66 -20.81 18.75
C THR A 206 1.34 -19.51 18.31
N PHE A 207 2.46 -19.64 17.60
CA PHE A 207 2.99 -18.56 16.77
C PHE A 207 2.38 -18.60 15.36
N ILE A 208 2.16 -17.43 14.76
CA ILE A 208 1.71 -17.28 13.37
C ILE A 208 2.59 -16.30 12.60
N GLY A 209 2.64 -16.44 11.27
CA GLY A 209 3.34 -15.47 10.41
C GLY A 209 4.85 -15.65 10.34
N ALA A 210 5.42 -16.70 10.95
CA ALA A 210 6.85 -16.98 10.94
C ALA A 210 7.50 -16.75 9.57
N ASN A 211 8.58 -15.96 9.54
CA ASN A 211 9.38 -15.78 8.34
C ASN A 211 10.05 -17.12 7.97
N ARG A 212 9.74 -17.65 6.79
CA ARG A 212 10.41 -18.86 6.30
C ARG A 212 11.85 -18.52 5.98
N VAL A 213 12.79 -19.03 6.75
CA VAL A 213 14.22 -18.91 6.46
C VAL A 213 14.51 -19.70 5.18
N TYR A 214 14.88 -18.99 4.12
CA TYR A 214 15.37 -19.64 2.91
C TYR A 214 16.78 -20.16 3.20
N VAL A 215 16.93 -21.47 3.37
CA VAL A 215 18.24 -22.10 3.54
C VAL A 215 18.87 -22.26 2.15
N ASP A 216 20.00 -21.61 1.90
CA ASP A 216 20.75 -21.80 0.65
C ASP A 216 21.13 -23.29 0.52
N PRO A 217 20.77 -23.97 -0.60
CA PRO A 217 21.13 -25.38 -0.82
C PRO A 217 22.63 -25.66 -0.72
N ILE A 218 23.49 -24.72 -1.12
CA ILE A 218 24.94 -24.85 -1.03
C ILE A 218 25.37 -24.79 0.44
N GLU A 219 24.76 -23.92 1.24
CA GLU A 219 25.04 -23.81 2.67
C GLU A 219 24.52 -25.02 3.45
N TYR A 220 23.37 -25.59 3.09
CA TYR A 220 22.89 -26.84 3.67
C TYR A 220 23.85 -28.00 3.41
N LEU A 221 24.42 -28.06 2.20
CA LEU A 221 25.45 -29.02 1.83
C LEU A 221 26.74 -28.78 2.64
N TRP A 222 27.17 -27.51 2.81
CA TRP A 222 28.31 -27.19 3.65
C TRP A 222 28.07 -27.57 5.12
N LYS A 223 26.89 -27.31 5.66
CA LYS A 223 26.50 -27.64 7.04
C LYS A 223 26.46 -29.14 7.30
N THR A 224 26.08 -29.94 6.30
CA THR A 224 26.14 -31.41 6.38
C THR A 224 27.58 -31.94 6.33
N LEU A 225 28.50 -31.25 5.63
CA LEU A 225 29.92 -31.63 5.54
C LEU A 225 30.82 -31.01 6.63
N SER A 226 30.36 -29.97 7.33
CA SER A 226 31.15 -29.19 8.30
C SER A 226 31.29 -29.86 9.67
N THR A 227 32.44 -29.68 10.33
CA THR A 227 32.66 -30.09 11.73
C THR A 227 31.83 -29.23 12.69
N LYS A 228 31.69 -29.65 13.96
CA LYS A 228 30.90 -28.90 14.96
C LYS A 228 31.50 -27.51 15.21
N GLU A 229 32.83 -27.40 15.19
CA GLU A 229 33.58 -26.15 15.36
C GLU A 229 33.45 -25.22 14.13
N GLN A 230 33.31 -25.77 12.93
CA GLN A 230 33.04 -24.99 11.71
C GLN A 230 31.59 -24.48 11.69
N ARG A 231 30.64 -25.26 12.22
CA ARG A 231 29.23 -24.84 12.32
C ARG A 231 28.98 -23.72 13.32
N SER A 232 29.75 -23.67 14.41
CA SER A 232 29.63 -22.57 15.38
C SER A 232 30.21 -21.25 14.86
N GLN A 233 30.98 -21.29 13.77
CA GLN A 233 31.49 -20.12 13.06
C GLN A 233 30.63 -19.73 11.85
N MET A 234 29.66 -20.56 11.44
CA MET A 234 28.67 -20.18 10.44
C MET A 234 27.67 -19.21 11.06
N VAL A 235 27.36 -18.13 10.33
CA VAL A 235 26.38 -17.12 10.75
C VAL A 235 25.05 -17.82 10.97
N GLN A 236 24.55 -17.82 12.21
CA GLN A 236 23.19 -18.24 12.46
C GLN A 236 22.26 -17.19 11.84
N PHE A 237 21.51 -17.58 10.83
CA PHE A 237 20.37 -16.79 10.36
C PHE A 237 19.34 -16.75 11.49
N THR A 238 19.37 -15.67 12.28
CA THR A 238 18.24 -15.29 13.11
C THR A 238 17.15 -14.78 12.18
N PRO A 239 15.93 -15.36 12.19
CA PRO A 239 14.82 -14.82 11.43
C PRO A 239 14.61 -13.34 11.76
N THR A 240 14.33 -12.52 10.76
CA THR A 240 14.10 -11.08 10.97
C THR A 240 12.74 -10.89 11.65
N GLU A 241 12.72 -10.13 12.75
CA GLU A 241 11.49 -9.80 13.47
C GLU A 241 10.61 -8.88 12.62
N PHE A 242 9.29 -9.06 12.73
CA PHE A 242 8.36 -8.06 12.23
C PHE A 242 8.58 -6.73 12.97
N THR A 243 8.39 -5.62 12.27
CA THR A 243 8.48 -4.28 12.85
C THR A 243 7.14 -3.78 13.33
N ASN A 244 6.07 -4.10 12.59
CA ASN A 244 4.71 -3.79 13.00
C ASN A 244 3.68 -4.69 12.29
N LEU A 245 2.43 -4.61 12.76
CA LEU A 245 1.28 -5.24 12.15
C LEU A 245 0.00 -4.42 12.38
N ASP A 246 -0.93 -4.56 11.45
CA ASP A 246 -2.28 -4.00 11.49
C ASP A 246 -3.27 -5.03 10.92
N ILE A 247 -4.57 -4.87 11.16
CA ILE A 247 -5.62 -5.81 10.75
C ILE A 247 -6.77 -5.10 10.05
N ASN A 248 -7.21 -5.64 8.91
CA ASN A 248 -8.35 -5.07 8.20
C ASN A 248 -9.69 -5.64 8.71
N ASP A 249 -10.80 -5.02 8.28
CA ASP A 249 -12.17 -5.43 8.64
C ASP A 249 -12.52 -6.89 8.26
N GLU A 250 -11.76 -7.52 7.37
CA GLU A 250 -11.94 -8.91 6.95
C GLU A 250 -11.15 -9.90 7.83
N GLY A 251 -10.32 -9.40 8.75
CA GLY A 251 -9.47 -10.20 9.65
C GLY A 251 -8.14 -10.64 9.04
N PHE A 252 -7.68 -10.00 7.96
CA PHE A 252 -6.35 -10.21 7.39
C PHE A 252 -5.34 -9.29 8.07
N ILE A 253 -4.24 -9.87 8.53
CA ILE A 253 -3.16 -9.15 9.20
C ILE A 253 -2.19 -8.66 8.14
N TYR A 254 -1.96 -7.36 8.06
CA TYR A 254 -0.86 -6.78 7.30
C TYR A 254 0.31 -6.58 8.23
N ALA A 255 1.52 -6.97 7.81
CA ALA A 255 2.69 -6.87 8.66
C ALA A 255 3.91 -6.40 7.86
N THR A 256 4.73 -5.57 8.51
CA THR A 256 5.99 -5.08 7.97
C THR A 256 7.17 -5.84 8.59
N ASN A 257 8.18 -6.10 7.77
CA ASN A 257 9.41 -6.76 8.19
C ASN A 257 10.58 -5.78 8.15
N GLY A 258 11.48 -5.87 9.12
CA GLY A 258 12.68 -5.04 9.18
C GLY A 258 13.84 -5.50 8.29
N ASP A 259 13.63 -6.54 7.47
CA ASP A 259 14.68 -7.11 6.61
C ASP A 259 15.09 -6.13 5.50
N GLN A 260 16.34 -6.25 5.08
CA GLN A 260 16.84 -5.60 3.87
C GLN A 260 16.61 -6.47 2.62
N TRP A 261 16.28 -7.75 2.80
CA TRP A 261 16.13 -8.72 1.72
C TRP A 261 14.92 -9.63 1.96
N GLY A 262 13.88 -9.53 1.13
CA GLY A 262 12.71 -10.40 1.16
C GLY A 262 11.38 -9.65 1.12
N ASP A 263 10.29 -10.35 1.41
CA ASP A 263 8.95 -9.77 1.46
C ASP A 263 8.81 -8.82 2.65
N ASN A 264 9.04 -7.52 2.41
CA ASN A 264 9.01 -6.46 3.42
C ASN A 264 7.59 -6.17 3.95
N ILE A 265 6.57 -6.52 3.17
CA ILE A 265 5.16 -6.40 3.54
C ILE A 265 4.47 -7.72 3.23
N LYS A 266 3.64 -8.20 4.15
CA LYS A 266 2.84 -9.41 4.01
C LYS A 266 1.39 -9.15 4.36
N LYS A 267 0.47 -9.83 3.67
CA LYS A 267 -0.95 -9.93 4.05
C LYS A 267 -1.19 -11.36 4.47
N LEU A 268 -1.33 -11.61 5.76
CA LEU A 268 -1.43 -12.92 6.35
C LEU A 268 -2.89 -13.28 6.59
N ASN A 269 -3.27 -14.48 6.15
CA ASN A 269 -4.53 -15.09 6.54
C ASN A 269 -4.45 -15.64 7.98
N ALA A 270 -5.58 -16.16 8.49
CA ALA A 270 -5.67 -16.76 9.82
C ALA A 270 -4.71 -17.95 10.07
N GLN A 271 -4.10 -18.52 9.02
CA GLN A 271 -3.09 -19.58 9.12
C GLN A 271 -1.65 -19.04 9.06
N GLY A 272 -1.45 -17.72 8.99
CA GLY A 272 -0.14 -17.10 8.83
C GLY A 272 0.47 -17.27 7.43
N THR A 273 -0.33 -17.57 6.42
CA THR A 273 0.13 -17.65 5.02
C THR A 273 0.00 -16.30 4.34
N ASP A 274 1.07 -15.86 3.69
CA ASP A 274 1.06 -14.63 2.89
C ASP A 274 0.23 -14.79 1.61
N ILE A 275 -0.75 -13.91 1.46
CA ILE A 275 -1.70 -13.82 0.36
C ILE A 275 -1.67 -12.43 -0.30
N LEU A 276 -0.66 -11.61 -0.03
CA LEU A 276 -0.52 -10.29 -0.64
C LEU A 276 -0.36 -10.41 -2.16
N ARG A 277 -1.20 -9.69 -2.91
CA ARG A 277 -1.12 -9.66 -4.38
C ARG A 277 -0.04 -8.68 -4.80
N ARG A 278 1.03 -9.18 -5.39
CA ARG A 278 2.17 -8.40 -5.91
C ARG A 278 2.05 -8.25 -7.43
N GLU A 279 1.06 -7.48 -7.86
CA GLU A 279 0.79 -7.23 -9.29
C GLU A 279 1.33 -5.87 -9.77
N GLY A 280 1.86 -5.04 -8.86
CA GLY A 280 2.58 -3.82 -9.19
C GLY A 280 3.87 -4.05 -9.98
N TYR A 281 4.40 -3.00 -10.60
CA TYR A 281 5.65 -3.09 -11.37
C TYR A 281 6.86 -3.44 -10.50
N PHE A 282 6.81 -3.08 -9.23
CA PHE A 282 7.85 -3.31 -8.23
C PHE A 282 7.21 -3.89 -6.97
N GLU A 283 8.01 -4.61 -6.20
CA GLU A 283 7.57 -5.09 -4.89
C GLU A 283 7.35 -3.91 -3.93
N PRO A 284 6.40 -4.02 -2.99
CA PRO A 284 6.09 -2.92 -2.08
C PRO A 284 7.15 -2.85 -0.96
N GLU A 285 8.30 -2.26 -1.28
CA GLU A 285 9.49 -2.19 -0.42
C GLU A 285 9.90 -0.76 -0.02
N GLY A 286 9.04 0.22 -0.28
CA GLY A 286 9.36 1.64 -0.15
C GLY A 286 10.12 2.18 -1.36
N ASP A 287 11.27 2.83 -1.13
CA ASP A 287 12.08 3.38 -2.22
C ASP A 287 12.83 2.29 -2.99
N ILE A 288 12.51 2.14 -4.28
CA ILE A 288 13.25 1.24 -5.18
C ILE A 288 14.58 1.85 -5.67
N ARG A 289 14.78 3.16 -5.45
CA ARG A 289 16.01 3.87 -5.81
C ARG A 289 16.60 4.61 -4.62
N TYR A 290 17.81 4.21 -4.26
CA TYR A 290 18.57 4.82 -3.18
C TYR A 290 20.06 4.78 -3.48
N ARG A 291 20.83 5.65 -2.82
CA ARG A 291 22.29 5.57 -2.89
C ARG A 291 22.74 4.35 -2.08
N PRO A 292 23.79 3.63 -2.51
CA PRO A 292 24.30 2.47 -1.78
C PRO A 292 24.60 2.74 -0.30
N VAL A 293 25.03 3.96 0.04
CA VAL A 293 25.32 4.38 1.42
C VAL A 293 24.08 4.53 2.30
N ASP A 294 22.92 4.83 1.72
CA ASP A 294 21.67 4.99 2.48
C ASP A 294 20.95 3.64 2.66
N GLY A 295 21.14 2.71 1.71
CA GLY A 295 20.48 1.41 1.68
C GLY A 295 18.97 1.47 1.46
N PRO A 296 18.28 0.31 1.48
CA PRO A 296 16.83 0.21 1.27
C PRO A 296 16.05 0.90 2.38
N SER A 297 14.78 1.23 2.14
CA SER A 297 13.86 1.73 3.17
C SER A 297 13.72 0.72 4.32
N ARG A 298 13.42 1.22 5.52
CA ARG A 298 13.14 0.40 6.70
C ARG A 298 11.71 0.70 7.14
N LEU A 299 10.79 -0.20 6.81
CA LEU A 299 9.38 -0.05 7.13
C LEU A 299 9.16 -0.34 8.61
N ILE A 300 8.56 0.62 9.32
CA ILE A 300 8.38 0.55 10.78
C ILE A 300 6.93 0.60 11.21
N ASP A 301 6.02 0.95 10.31
CA ASP A 301 4.60 0.99 10.60
C ASP A 301 3.77 0.78 9.34
N ILE A 302 2.53 0.31 9.52
CA ILE A 302 1.55 0.03 8.49
C ILE A 302 0.14 0.37 8.97
N ASP A 303 -0.61 1.08 8.13
CA ASP A 303 -2.03 1.40 8.31
C ASP A 303 -2.82 0.85 7.13
N VAL A 304 -3.89 0.09 7.42
CA VAL A 304 -4.74 -0.55 6.42
C VAL A 304 -6.12 0.11 6.41
N ALA A 305 -6.43 0.72 5.28
CA ALA A 305 -7.71 1.36 5.04
C ALA A 305 -8.73 0.42 4.36
N ASP A 306 -9.90 0.98 4.06
CA ASP A 306 -10.93 0.33 3.27
C ASP A 306 -10.43 0.01 1.85
N SER A 307 -11.08 -0.98 1.21
CA SER A 307 -10.80 -1.36 -0.18
C SER A 307 -9.35 -1.80 -0.44
N GLU A 308 -8.71 -2.41 0.58
CA GLU A 308 -7.33 -2.92 0.55
C GLU A 308 -6.25 -1.86 0.24
N ILE A 309 -6.53 -0.58 0.45
CA ILE A 309 -5.51 0.46 0.40
C ILE A 309 -4.70 0.37 1.69
N TYR A 310 -3.37 0.35 1.61
CA TYR A 310 -2.51 0.32 2.79
C TYR A 310 -1.35 1.30 2.65
N SER A 311 -0.92 1.88 3.77
CA SER A 311 0.18 2.85 3.84
C SER A 311 1.26 2.31 4.74
N VAL A 312 2.52 2.57 4.42
CA VAL A 312 3.66 2.17 5.26
C VAL A 312 4.61 3.33 5.50
N LEU A 313 5.15 3.41 6.71
CA LEU A 313 6.08 4.43 7.15
C LEU A 313 7.53 3.92 7.09
N ASP A 314 8.42 4.69 6.43
CA ASP A 314 9.86 4.44 6.40
C ASP A 314 10.61 5.27 7.44
N ALA A 315 11.32 4.60 8.34
CA ALA A 315 12.14 5.24 9.36
C ALA A 315 13.36 5.98 8.81
N LYS A 316 13.96 5.51 7.70
CA LYS A 316 15.23 6.08 7.21
C LYS A 316 15.06 7.43 6.55
N ARG A 317 13.93 7.63 5.86
CA ARG A 317 13.65 8.83 5.07
C ARG A 317 12.40 9.56 5.50
N GLY A 318 11.64 9.03 6.47
CA GLY A 318 10.39 9.61 6.95
C GLY A 318 9.30 9.62 5.87
N ARG A 319 9.40 8.74 4.88
CA ARG A 319 8.49 8.68 3.74
C ARG A 319 7.35 7.74 4.04
N ILE A 320 6.16 8.10 3.58
CA ILE A 320 4.96 7.28 3.64
C ILE A 320 4.65 6.82 2.23
N PHE A 321 4.58 5.51 2.03
CA PHE A 321 4.26 4.89 0.76
C PHE A 321 2.86 4.29 0.85
N THR A 322 1.96 4.69 -0.04
CA THR A 322 0.62 4.10 -0.10
C THR A 322 0.48 3.22 -1.33
N TYR A 323 -0.07 2.04 -1.13
CA TYR A 323 -0.32 1.04 -2.16
C TYR A 323 -1.81 0.66 -2.19
N ASN A 324 -2.28 0.19 -3.34
CA ASN A 324 -3.57 -0.49 -3.42
C ASN A 324 -3.43 -2.00 -3.13
N GLY A 325 -4.54 -2.74 -3.08
CA GLY A 325 -4.49 -4.17 -2.78
C GLY A 325 -3.90 -5.07 -3.88
N ASP A 326 -3.59 -4.53 -5.06
CA ASP A 326 -2.78 -5.17 -6.11
C ASP A 326 -1.27 -4.81 -5.95
N SER A 327 -0.89 -4.12 -4.88
CA SER A 327 0.45 -3.59 -4.57
C SER A 327 1.03 -2.63 -5.61
N HIS A 328 0.19 -1.84 -6.27
CA HIS A 328 0.66 -0.70 -7.07
C HIS A 328 0.90 0.51 -6.17
N LEU A 329 2.05 1.16 -6.32
CA LEU A 329 2.37 2.40 -5.61
C LEU A 329 1.47 3.54 -6.09
N MET A 330 0.62 4.04 -5.19
CA MET A 330 -0.34 5.11 -5.48
C MET A 330 0.35 6.48 -5.43
N TYR A 331 1.04 6.76 -4.32
CA TYR A 331 1.74 8.03 -4.09
C TYR A 331 2.70 7.90 -2.91
N VAL A 332 3.60 8.88 -2.79
CA VAL A 332 4.59 8.99 -1.72
C VAL A 332 4.56 10.41 -1.17
N PHE A 333 4.62 10.56 0.15
CA PHE A 333 4.69 11.86 0.82
C PHE A 333 5.49 11.77 2.14
N GLY A 334 5.58 12.88 2.87
CA GLY A 334 6.38 12.98 4.10
C GLY A 334 7.88 13.17 3.84
N GLY A 335 8.67 13.14 4.90
CA GLY A 335 10.13 13.03 4.85
C GLY A 335 10.79 13.43 6.17
N LEU A 336 12.07 13.16 6.34
CA LEU A 336 12.80 13.72 7.49
C LEU A 336 13.16 15.20 7.28
N GLY A 337 13.14 15.98 8.35
CA GLY A 337 13.44 17.40 8.32
C GLY A 337 12.78 18.16 9.48
N ASN A 338 12.85 19.49 9.42
CA ASN A 338 12.37 20.40 10.47
C ASN A 338 11.28 21.36 9.97
N GLN A 339 10.59 21.00 8.89
CA GLN A 339 9.52 21.79 8.29
C GLN A 339 8.18 21.07 8.50
N LEU A 340 7.07 21.79 8.41
CA LEU A 340 5.74 21.18 8.46
C LEU A 340 5.63 20.07 7.39
N GLY A 341 5.12 18.90 7.80
CA GLY A 341 5.08 17.70 6.97
C GLY A 341 6.40 16.93 6.90
N LYS A 342 7.37 17.27 7.76
CA LYS A 342 8.63 16.54 7.95
C LYS A 342 8.81 16.13 9.40
N PHE A 343 9.61 15.08 9.61
CA PHE A 343 9.73 14.38 10.88
C PHE A 343 11.17 14.28 11.35
N THR A 344 11.36 14.04 12.64
CA THR A 344 12.64 13.66 13.26
C THR A 344 12.69 12.16 13.53
N ALA A 345 11.67 11.60 14.18
CA ALA A 345 11.57 10.18 14.48
C ALA A 345 10.10 9.73 14.40
N PRO A 346 9.53 9.64 13.19
CA PRO A 346 8.15 9.20 13.03
C PRO A 346 8.06 7.74 13.48
N THR A 347 7.00 7.40 14.21
CA THR A 347 6.84 6.09 14.85
C THR A 347 5.52 5.40 14.52
N ALA A 348 4.47 6.16 14.22
CA ALA A 348 3.17 5.61 13.89
C ALA A 348 2.41 6.48 12.87
N ILE A 349 1.56 5.86 12.07
CA ILE A 349 0.65 6.43 11.08
C ILE A 349 -0.72 5.79 11.20
N GLU A 350 -1.78 6.57 11.07
CA GLU A 350 -3.16 6.09 11.09
C GLU A 350 -4.04 7.04 10.29
N ARG A 351 -5.15 6.52 9.75
CA ARG A 351 -6.11 7.32 8.99
C ARG A 351 -7.30 7.76 9.82
N VAL A 352 -7.63 9.04 9.72
CA VAL A 352 -8.89 9.61 10.22
C VAL A 352 -9.74 10.02 9.03
N GLY A 353 -10.67 9.14 8.66
CA GLY A 353 -11.40 9.28 7.41
C GLY A 353 -10.46 9.18 6.21
N ASP A 354 -10.35 10.26 5.44
CA ASP A 354 -9.38 10.36 4.34
C ASP A 354 -8.04 10.96 4.78
N ASN A 355 -7.96 11.64 5.93
CA ASN A 355 -6.74 12.30 6.39
C ASN A 355 -5.76 11.29 6.99
N MET A 356 -4.48 11.62 6.98
CA MET A 356 -3.41 10.81 7.56
C MET A 356 -2.80 11.53 8.76
N LEU A 357 -2.61 10.80 9.85
CA LEU A 357 -1.88 11.25 11.02
C LEU A 357 -0.50 10.61 11.03
N VAL A 358 0.49 11.36 11.52
CA VAL A 358 1.85 10.84 11.73
C VAL A 358 2.33 11.27 13.10
N LEU A 359 2.61 10.29 13.96
CA LEU A 359 3.12 10.49 15.30
C LEU A 359 4.65 10.54 15.27
N ASP A 360 5.25 11.62 15.78
CA ASP A 360 6.70 11.75 15.94
C ASP A 360 7.11 11.55 17.40
N LYS A 361 7.86 10.48 17.64
CA LYS A 361 8.32 10.10 18.98
C LYS A 361 9.29 11.11 19.58
N ALA A 362 10.18 11.67 18.77
CA ALA A 362 11.24 12.56 19.25
C ALA A 362 10.73 13.98 19.49
N LEU A 363 9.81 14.45 18.65
CA LEU A 363 9.22 15.77 18.78
C LEU A 363 8.03 15.79 19.76
N GLY A 364 7.37 14.65 19.99
CA GLY A 364 6.23 14.58 20.89
C GLY A 364 5.00 15.29 20.31
N GLU A 365 4.76 15.10 19.01
CA GLU A 365 3.71 15.79 18.26
C GLU A 365 3.09 14.87 17.20
N ILE A 366 1.89 15.23 16.77
CA ILE A 366 1.16 14.55 15.69
C ILE A 366 1.07 15.53 14.52
N THR A 367 1.58 15.14 13.36
CA THR A 367 1.38 15.90 12.11
C THR A 367 0.10 15.42 11.43
N VAL A 368 -0.78 16.36 11.07
CA VAL A 368 -2.01 16.09 10.32
C VAL A 368 -1.77 16.37 8.84
N PHE A 369 -2.07 15.38 8.01
CA PHE A 369 -2.05 15.47 6.55
C PHE A 369 -3.47 15.37 5.99
N GLU A 370 -3.93 16.42 5.33
CA GLU A 370 -5.21 16.44 4.63
C GLU A 370 -5.06 15.92 3.20
N THR A 371 -6.05 15.16 2.73
CA THR A 371 -6.06 14.71 1.33
C THR A 371 -6.29 15.86 0.38
N THR A 372 -5.41 15.96 -0.61
CA THR A 372 -5.60 16.88 -1.73
C THR A 372 -6.70 16.36 -2.65
N ALA A 373 -7.17 17.22 -3.57
CA ALA A 373 -8.11 16.80 -4.62
C ALA A 373 -7.59 15.61 -5.44
N TYR A 374 -6.27 15.57 -5.71
CA TYR A 374 -5.64 14.46 -6.42
C TYR A 374 -5.68 13.17 -5.58
N GLY A 375 -5.24 13.22 -4.32
CA GLY A 375 -5.25 12.06 -3.42
C GLY A 375 -6.64 11.48 -3.25
N ARG A 376 -7.64 12.34 -3.01
CA ARG A 376 -9.05 11.94 -2.86
C ARG A 376 -9.62 11.29 -4.12
N THR A 377 -9.35 11.88 -5.29
CA THR A 377 -9.83 11.33 -6.57
C THR A 377 -9.26 9.95 -6.84
N LEU A 378 -7.96 9.76 -6.59
CA LEU A 378 -7.30 8.48 -6.80
C LEU A 378 -7.75 7.43 -5.77
N ASN A 379 -7.86 7.78 -4.48
CA ASN A 379 -8.38 6.88 -3.46
C ASN A 379 -9.79 6.39 -3.83
N GLU A 380 -10.65 7.30 -4.26
CA GLU A 380 -12.02 6.97 -4.66
C GLU A 380 -12.09 6.16 -5.96
N ALA A 381 -11.16 6.35 -6.90
CA ALA A 381 -11.04 5.50 -8.09
C ALA A 381 -10.73 4.04 -7.71
N VAL A 382 -9.80 3.86 -6.78
CA VAL A 382 -9.46 2.53 -6.24
C VAL A 382 -10.65 1.95 -5.48
N ARG A 383 -11.25 2.69 -4.54
CA ARG A 383 -12.45 2.24 -3.80
C ARG A 383 -13.59 1.81 -4.72
N SER A 384 -13.91 2.61 -5.74
CA SER A 384 -14.95 2.29 -6.73
C SER A 384 -14.66 0.97 -7.46
N TYR A 385 -13.40 0.76 -7.87
CA TYR A 385 -12.98 -0.47 -8.53
C TYR A 385 -13.15 -1.71 -7.64
N TYR A 386 -12.82 -1.59 -6.36
CA TYR A 386 -12.95 -2.69 -5.38
C TYR A 386 -14.40 -2.98 -5.00
N ARG A 387 -15.25 -1.95 -4.91
CA ARG A 387 -16.70 -2.08 -4.71
C ARG A 387 -17.43 -2.64 -5.94
N GLY A 388 -16.76 -2.71 -7.09
CA GLY A 388 -17.33 -3.20 -8.34
C GLY A 388 -18.15 -2.15 -9.10
N ASP A 389 -18.08 -0.88 -8.71
CA ASP A 389 -18.68 0.23 -9.46
C ASP A 389 -17.77 0.61 -10.62
N GLU A 390 -17.99 -0.04 -11.76
CA GLU A 390 -17.15 0.09 -12.95
C GLU A 390 -17.27 1.46 -13.61
N GLU A 391 -18.44 2.10 -13.54
CA GLU A 391 -18.67 3.40 -14.15
C GLU A 391 -17.98 4.48 -13.32
N ALA A 392 -18.19 4.48 -12.00
CA ALA A 392 -17.49 5.41 -11.11
C ALA A 392 -15.98 5.21 -11.16
N ALA A 393 -15.49 3.96 -11.14
CA ALA A 393 -14.06 3.67 -11.25
C ALA A 393 -13.47 4.23 -12.55
N PHE A 394 -14.15 4.01 -13.69
CA PHE A 394 -13.71 4.55 -14.98
C PHE A 394 -13.61 6.09 -14.94
N GLN A 395 -14.66 6.78 -14.49
CA GLN A 395 -14.67 8.25 -14.45
C GLN A 395 -13.58 8.80 -13.53
N ARG A 396 -13.40 8.21 -12.34
CA ARG A 396 -12.41 8.68 -11.36
C ARG A 396 -10.98 8.41 -11.79
N TYR A 397 -10.70 7.27 -12.43
CA TYR A 397 -9.37 7.07 -13.01
C TYR A 397 -9.10 8.01 -14.19
N MET A 398 -10.11 8.30 -15.02
CA MET A 398 -9.98 9.30 -16.10
C MET A 398 -9.65 10.69 -15.53
N GLU A 399 -10.31 11.09 -14.45
CA GLU A 399 -10.00 12.34 -13.75
C GLU A 399 -8.57 12.31 -13.15
N THR A 400 -8.17 11.17 -12.58
CA THR A 400 -6.83 10.99 -12.00
C THR A 400 -5.73 11.17 -13.06
N ILE A 401 -5.84 10.56 -14.25
CA ILE A 401 -4.81 10.71 -15.30
C ILE A 401 -4.75 12.13 -15.87
N ASN A 402 -5.85 12.89 -15.82
CA ASN A 402 -5.86 14.30 -16.19
C ASN A 402 -5.09 15.16 -15.18
N MET A 403 -5.11 14.77 -13.89
CA MET A 403 -4.32 15.42 -12.84
C MET A 403 -2.86 14.95 -12.82
N ASN A 404 -2.62 13.66 -13.11
CA ASN A 404 -1.30 13.04 -13.12
C ASN A 404 -1.15 12.06 -14.29
N ALA A 405 -0.67 12.57 -15.42
CA ALA A 405 -0.44 11.74 -16.61
C ALA A 405 0.67 10.70 -16.42
N ASN A 406 1.55 10.87 -15.42
CA ASN A 406 2.66 9.94 -15.12
C ASN A 406 2.23 8.75 -14.26
N LEU A 407 0.96 8.68 -13.83
CA LEU A 407 0.45 7.58 -13.01
C LEU A 407 0.06 6.38 -13.87
N GLU A 408 1.05 5.62 -14.34
CA GLU A 408 0.86 4.56 -15.33
C GLU A 408 -0.15 3.48 -14.90
N PHE A 409 -0.23 3.13 -13.61
CA PHE A 409 -1.20 2.12 -13.16
C PHE A 409 -2.65 2.60 -13.22
N ALA A 410 -2.92 3.92 -13.19
CA ALA A 410 -4.27 4.43 -13.36
C ALA A 410 -4.82 4.08 -14.75
N TYR A 411 -3.96 4.04 -15.78
CA TYR A 411 -4.34 3.53 -17.10
C TYR A 411 -4.70 2.03 -17.04
N SER A 412 -4.00 1.22 -16.24
CA SER A 412 -4.42 -0.18 -15.99
C SER A 412 -5.78 -0.22 -15.29
N GLY A 413 -6.03 0.67 -14.33
CA GLY A 413 -7.34 0.85 -13.68
C GLY A 413 -8.47 1.13 -14.68
N ILE A 414 -8.27 2.06 -15.61
CA ILE A 414 -9.20 2.36 -16.71
C ILE A 414 -9.42 1.12 -17.59
N GLY A 415 -8.32 0.46 -17.99
CA GLY A 415 -8.37 -0.77 -18.78
C GLY A 415 -9.18 -1.87 -18.09
N LYS A 416 -8.98 -2.07 -16.78
CA LYS A 416 -9.73 -3.04 -15.97
C LYS A 416 -11.20 -2.67 -15.87
N ALA A 417 -11.55 -1.40 -15.68
CA ALA A 417 -12.95 -0.95 -15.66
C ALA A 417 -13.65 -1.20 -17.01
N LEU A 418 -13.05 -0.77 -18.12
CA LEU A 418 -13.56 -1.01 -19.48
C LEU A 418 -13.69 -2.49 -19.82
N LEU A 419 -12.74 -3.30 -19.37
CA LEU A 419 -12.75 -4.75 -19.55
C LEU A 419 -13.98 -5.38 -18.88
N ARG A 420 -14.34 -4.92 -17.67
CA ARG A 420 -15.51 -5.43 -16.94
C ARG A 420 -16.83 -4.95 -17.57
N GLN A 421 -16.87 -3.74 -18.10
CA GLN A 421 -18.00 -3.19 -18.86
C GLN A 421 -18.21 -3.89 -20.23
N GLY A 422 -17.29 -4.77 -20.65
CA GLY A 422 -17.35 -5.45 -21.95
C GLY A 422 -16.77 -4.64 -23.11
N ASN A 423 -16.22 -3.45 -22.85
CA ASN A 423 -15.61 -2.60 -23.86
C ASN A 423 -14.14 -3.00 -24.10
N TYR A 424 -13.97 -4.19 -24.68
CA TYR A 424 -12.66 -4.81 -24.84
C TYR A 424 -11.72 -4.04 -25.78
N GLY A 425 -12.27 -3.36 -26.80
CA GLY A 425 -11.47 -2.65 -27.79
C GLY A 425 -10.73 -1.44 -27.19
N GLU A 426 -11.41 -0.69 -26.32
CA GLU A 426 -10.78 0.44 -25.62
C GLU A 426 -9.89 -0.03 -24.48
N ALA A 427 -10.30 -1.08 -23.75
CA ALA A 427 -9.48 -1.66 -22.68
C ALA A 427 -8.07 -2.03 -23.17
N ILE A 428 -7.94 -2.60 -24.37
CA ILE A 428 -6.64 -2.94 -25.00
C ILE A 428 -5.71 -1.73 -25.11
N LYS A 429 -6.25 -0.54 -25.44
CA LYS A 429 -5.45 0.68 -25.59
C LYS A 429 -4.86 1.08 -24.24
N TYR A 430 -5.70 1.15 -23.22
CA TYR A 430 -5.28 1.56 -21.88
C TYR A 430 -4.31 0.57 -21.22
N PHE A 431 -4.51 -0.75 -21.41
CA PHE A 431 -3.53 -1.74 -20.95
C PHE A 431 -2.18 -1.63 -21.64
N LYS A 432 -2.16 -1.17 -22.90
CA LYS A 432 -0.91 -0.93 -23.62
C LYS A 432 -0.18 0.29 -23.05
N GLU A 433 -0.90 1.37 -22.78
CA GLU A 433 -0.32 2.58 -22.16
C GLU A 433 0.19 2.30 -20.74
N SER A 434 -0.48 1.42 -19.98
CA SER A 434 -0.05 1.02 -18.64
C SER A 434 1.00 -0.09 -18.60
N TYR A 435 1.49 -0.57 -19.75
CA TYR A 435 2.39 -1.73 -19.84
C TYR A 435 1.86 -3.01 -19.15
N ASP A 436 0.54 -3.16 -18.98
CA ASP A 436 -0.08 -4.31 -18.33
C ASP A 436 -0.30 -5.43 -19.36
N ASN A 437 0.73 -6.27 -19.52
CA ASN A 437 0.71 -7.36 -20.49
C ASN A 437 -0.35 -8.42 -20.19
N LYS A 438 -0.64 -8.68 -18.90
CA LYS A 438 -1.65 -9.65 -18.47
C LYS A 438 -3.04 -9.15 -18.84
N GLY A 439 -3.35 -7.90 -18.48
CA GLY A 439 -4.58 -7.20 -18.83
C GLY A 439 -4.79 -7.10 -20.33
N TYR A 440 -3.75 -6.68 -21.08
CA TYR A 440 -3.75 -6.60 -22.54
C TYR A 440 -4.13 -7.93 -23.18
N SER A 441 -3.46 -9.02 -22.79
CA SER A 441 -3.68 -10.35 -23.36
C SER A 441 -5.10 -10.83 -23.12
N LYS A 442 -5.63 -10.60 -21.91
CA LYS A 442 -7.00 -10.92 -21.54
C LYS A 442 -8.01 -10.12 -22.36
N ALA A 443 -7.83 -8.81 -22.46
CA ALA A 443 -8.69 -7.91 -23.24
C ALA A 443 -8.69 -8.26 -24.73
N PHE A 444 -7.52 -8.52 -25.32
CA PHE A 444 -7.39 -8.92 -26.71
C PHE A 444 -8.12 -10.23 -27.02
N LEU A 445 -7.97 -11.23 -26.14
CA LEU A 445 -8.65 -12.52 -26.28
C LEU A 445 -10.18 -12.35 -26.21
N LEU A 446 -10.69 -11.55 -25.27
CA LEU A 446 -12.12 -11.28 -25.15
C LEU A 446 -12.66 -10.48 -26.33
N HIS A 447 -11.90 -9.48 -26.80
CA HIS A 447 -12.24 -8.71 -28.00
C HIS A 447 -12.37 -9.60 -29.23
N ARG A 448 -11.40 -10.51 -29.46
CA ARG A 448 -11.45 -11.46 -30.57
C ARG A 448 -12.63 -12.41 -30.46
N LYS A 449 -12.94 -12.90 -29.26
CA LYS A 449 -14.11 -13.76 -29.01
C LYS A 449 -15.41 -13.02 -29.30
N ALA A 450 -15.53 -11.75 -28.90
CA ALA A 450 -16.70 -10.92 -29.16
C ALA A 450 -16.92 -10.71 -30.67
N ILE A 451 -15.86 -10.39 -31.41
CA ILE A 451 -15.90 -10.26 -32.89
C ILE A 451 -16.31 -11.59 -33.53
N LEU A 452 -15.67 -12.70 -33.15
CA LEU A 452 -16.03 -14.00 -33.71
C LEU A 452 -17.49 -14.35 -33.44
N ARG A 453 -17.99 -14.06 -32.23
CA ARG A 453 -19.37 -14.29 -31.84
C ARG A 453 -20.36 -13.44 -32.65
N SER A 454 -20.03 -12.19 -32.96
CA SER A 454 -20.89 -11.32 -33.77
C SER A 454 -20.96 -11.76 -35.23
N TYR A 455 -19.86 -12.26 -35.80
CA TYR A 455 -19.83 -12.77 -37.17
C TYR A 455 -20.30 -14.23 -37.30
N PHE A 456 -20.31 -15.01 -36.20
CA PHE A 456 -20.64 -16.43 -36.22
C PHE A 456 -22.00 -16.74 -36.89
N PRO A 457 -23.11 -16.03 -36.58
CA PRO A 457 -24.38 -16.27 -37.27
C PRO A 457 -24.28 -16.07 -38.78
N THR A 458 -23.67 -14.96 -39.23
CA THR A 458 -23.52 -14.64 -40.65
C THR A 458 -22.64 -15.65 -41.38
N ILE A 459 -21.56 -16.10 -40.74
CA ILE A 459 -20.68 -17.15 -41.28
C ILE A 459 -21.46 -18.46 -41.42
N MET A 460 -22.18 -18.88 -40.36
CA MET A 460 -22.96 -20.11 -40.37
C MET A 460 -24.11 -20.06 -41.40
N THR A 461 -24.82 -18.94 -41.51
CA THR A 461 -25.85 -18.74 -42.55
C THR A 461 -25.23 -18.83 -43.94
N SER A 462 -24.07 -18.21 -44.17
CA SER A 462 -23.38 -18.27 -45.45
C SER A 462 -22.95 -19.70 -45.81
N VAL A 463 -22.44 -20.47 -44.83
CA VAL A 463 -22.10 -21.88 -45.01
C VAL A 463 -23.35 -22.71 -45.35
N VAL A 464 -24.46 -22.51 -44.65
CA VAL A 464 -25.72 -23.22 -44.93
C VAL A 464 -26.26 -22.88 -46.32
N VAL A 465 -26.26 -21.61 -46.71
CA VAL A 465 -26.68 -21.17 -48.05
C VAL A 465 -25.78 -21.78 -49.12
N LEU A 466 -24.45 -21.77 -48.93
CA LEU A 466 -23.51 -22.41 -49.86
C LEU A 466 -23.77 -23.92 -50.00
N LEU A 467 -24.03 -24.62 -48.88
CA LEU A 467 -24.38 -26.04 -48.91
C LEU A 467 -25.70 -26.28 -49.65
N LEU A 468 -26.71 -25.45 -49.44
CA LEU A 468 -27.99 -25.54 -50.17
C LEU A 468 -27.80 -25.30 -51.68
N ILE A 469 -27.02 -24.29 -52.07
CA ILE A 469 -26.66 -24.03 -53.47
C ILE A 469 -25.96 -25.26 -54.07
N LEU A 470 -25.02 -25.86 -53.34
CA LEU A 470 -24.26 -27.02 -53.81
C LEU A 470 -25.15 -28.28 -53.96
N ILE A 471 -26.11 -28.48 -53.06
CA ILE A 471 -27.12 -29.54 -53.16
C ILE A 471 -28.02 -29.32 -54.38
N VAL A 472 -28.54 -28.10 -54.57
CA VAL A 472 -29.39 -27.75 -55.73
C VAL A 472 -28.60 -27.91 -57.03
N TRP A 473 -27.36 -27.43 -57.09
CA TRP A 473 -26.49 -27.57 -58.25
C TRP A 473 -26.23 -29.04 -58.61
N ARG A 474 -25.94 -29.89 -57.61
CA ARG A 474 -25.80 -31.35 -57.82
C ARG A 474 -27.10 -31.98 -58.36
N LYS A 475 -28.25 -31.55 -57.85
CA LYS A 475 -29.57 -32.05 -58.29
C LYS A 475 -29.88 -31.63 -59.74
N VAL A 476 -29.63 -30.37 -60.10
CA VAL A 476 -29.79 -29.85 -61.47
C VAL A 476 -28.83 -30.51 -62.45
N ARG A 477 -27.56 -30.72 -62.06
CA ARG A 477 -26.58 -31.44 -62.90
C ARG A 477 -26.98 -32.89 -63.16
N LYS A 478 -27.49 -33.60 -62.14
CA LYS A 478 -28.06 -34.94 -62.32
C LYS A 478 -29.28 -34.94 -63.25
N TRP A 479 -30.14 -33.92 -63.16
CA TRP A 479 -31.33 -33.80 -64.01
C TRP A 479 -30.97 -33.49 -65.49
N LYS A 480 -29.97 -32.65 -65.74
CA LYS A 480 -29.47 -32.36 -67.10
C LYS A 480 -28.63 -33.50 -67.72
N GLY A 481 -27.97 -34.32 -66.90
CA GLY A 481 -27.23 -35.51 -67.37
C GLY A 481 -28.13 -36.72 -67.72
N GLY A 482 -29.44 -36.64 -67.46
CA GLY A 482 -30.41 -37.71 -67.71
C GLY A 482 -31.06 -37.72 -69.09
N LYS A 483 -30.85 -36.70 -69.95
CA LYS A 483 -31.31 -36.74 -71.34
C LYS A 483 -30.29 -37.50 -72.22
N LYS A 484 -30.32 -38.83 -72.16
CA LYS A 484 -29.88 -39.66 -73.30
C LYS A 484 -30.88 -39.42 -74.43
N ILE A 485 -30.39 -38.91 -75.56
CA ILE A 485 -31.12 -38.89 -76.82
C ILE A 485 -31.37 -40.36 -77.19
N VAL A 486 -32.63 -40.78 -77.19
CA VAL A 486 -33.05 -42.03 -77.82
C VAL A 486 -33.17 -41.70 -79.31
N THR A 487 -32.19 -42.13 -80.10
CA THR A 487 -32.32 -42.16 -81.55
C THR A 487 -33.27 -43.31 -81.89
N ILE A 488 -34.41 -42.97 -82.49
CA ILE A 488 -35.30 -43.92 -83.17
C ILE A 488 -34.89 -43.89 -84.64
N GLU A 489 -34.24 -44.95 -85.10
CA GLU A 489 -34.48 -45.68 -86.36
C GLU A 489 -33.50 -46.86 -86.48
#